data_AF-A0A177WNQ8-F1
#
_entry.id   AF-A0A177WNQ8-F1
#
_cell.length_a   1.000
_cell.length_b   1.000
_cell.length_c   1.000
_cell.angle_alpha   90.00
_cell.angle_beta   90.00
_cell.angle_gamma   90.00
#
_symmetry.space_group_name_H-M   'P 1'
#
loop_
_entity.id
_entity.type
_entity.pdbx_description
1 polymer ?
#
loop_
_entity_poly.entity_id
_entity_poly.type
_entity_poly.pdbx_seq_one_letter_code
_entity_poly.pdbx_strand_id
1 'polypeptide(L)'
;MVLAWSITEVVRYSYYALNLLAINPSALVWARYTFFYVLYPIGAGSELWLLMRSWDSARQYSTLLYYTLVGMAALYPPGFYVMYSHMIKQRRKYLGPKRSKKHA
;
A
#
# COMPACT_ATOMS: atom_id res chain seq x y z
N MET A 1 -4.27 -1.66 10.92
CA MET A 1 -5.02 -1.71 9.66
C MET A 1 -5.79 -0.41 9.44
N VAL A 2 -6.94 -0.17 10.09
CA VAL A 2 -7.82 1.00 9.83
C VAL A 2 -7.10 2.35 9.77
N LEU A 3 -6.36 2.75 10.80
CA LEU A 3 -5.66 4.05 10.81
C LEU A 3 -4.69 4.21 9.63
N ALA A 4 -3.94 3.15 9.31
CA ALA A 4 -2.95 3.20 8.22
C ALA A 4 -3.65 3.42 6.88
N TRP A 5 -4.74 2.68 6.63
CA TRP A 5 -5.52 2.82 5.40
C TRP A 5 -6.28 4.14 5.34
N SER A 6 -6.87 4.60 6.44
CA SER A 6 -7.53 5.91 6.51
C SER A 6 -6.58 7.05 6.10
N ILE A 7 -5.33 7.04 6.56
CA ILE A 7 -4.35 8.06 6.16
C ILE A 7 -4.05 7.98 4.66
N THR A 8 -3.86 6.77 4.10
CA THR A 8 -3.65 6.62 2.65
C THR A 8 -4.82 7.13 1.83
N GLU A 9 -6.05 6.90 2.30
CA GLU A 9 -7.28 7.31 1.64
C GLU A 9 -7.44 8.83 1.68
N VAL A 10 -7.21 9.46 2.84
CA VAL A 10 -7.25 10.92 2.97
C VAL A 10 -6.29 11.57 1.99
N VAL A 11 -5.02 11.13 1.95
CA VAL A 11 -4.01 11.69 1.03
C VAL A 11 -4.40 11.48 -0.44
N ARG A 12 -4.93 10.30 -0.77
CA ARG A 12 -5.36 9.96 -2.12
C ARG A 12 -6.55 10.82 -2.57
N TYR A 13 -7.57 10.95 -1.74
CA TYR A 13 -8.76 11.73 -2.07
C TYR A 13 -8.49 13.23 -2.09
N SER A 14 -7.67 13.74 -1.16
CA SER A 14 -7.19 15.13 -1.22
C SER A 14 -6.46 15.41 -2.53
N TYR A 15 -5.62 14.47 -3.01
CA TYR A 15 -4.96 14.63 -4.30
C TYR A 15 -5.96 14.68 -5.46
N TYR A 16 -6.96 13.80 -5.49
CA TYR A 16 -7.96 13.81 -6.55
C TYR A 16 -8.81 15.07 -6.55
N ALA A 17 -9.21 15.55 -5.36
CA ALA A 17 -9.97 16.79 -5.23
C ALA A 17 -9.19 18.01 -5.75
N LEU A 18 -7.92 18.15 -5.37
CA LEU A 18 -7.09 19.28 -5.83
C LEU A 18 -6.73 19.16 -7.31
N ASN A 19 -6.53 17.95 -7.81
CA ASN A 19 -6.26 17.72 -9.24
C ASN A 19 -7.47 18.11 -10.11
N LEU A 20 -8.72 17.98 -9.63
CA LEU A 20 -9.91 18.49 -10.32
C LEU A 20 -9.92 20.03 -10.40
N LEU A 21 -9.34 20.69 -9.41
CA LEU A 21 -9.16 22.15 -9.39
C LEU A 21 -7.93 22.61 -10.19
N ALA A 22 -7.25 21.70 -10.90
CA ALA A 22 -5.97 21.91 -11.59
C ALA A 22 -4.81 22.41 -10.68
N ILE A 23 -4.96 22.27 -9.36
CA ILE A 23 -3.93 22.63 -8.37
C ILE A 23 -3.22 21.36 -7.94
N ASN A 24 -1.92 21.26 -8.21
CA ASN A 24 -1.11 20.11 -7.83
C ASN A 24 0.02 20.54 -6.87
N PRO A 25 -0.25 20.60 -5.55
CA PRO A 25 0.79 20.96 -4.59
C PRO A 25 1.86 19.87 -4.55
N SER A 26 3.12 20.27 -4.73
CA SER A 26 4.29 19.38 -4.70
C SER A 26 4.41 18.61 -3.38
N ALA A 27 4.04 19.23 -2.25
CA ALA A 27 3.99 18.59 -0.94
C ALA A 27 3.02 17.41 -0.89
N LEU A 28 1.85 17.52 -1.53
CA LEU A 28 0.83 16.46 -1.53
C LEU A 28 1.22 15.31 -2.46
N VAL A 29 1.83 15.62 -3.61
CA VAL A 29 2.45 14.62 -4.49
C VAL A 29 3.55 13.87 -3.74
N TRP A 30 4.40 14.59 -3.01
CA TRP A 30 5.46 14.00 -2.20
C TRP A 30 4.91 13.10 -1.09
N ALA A 31 3.90 13.56 -0.36
CA ALA A 31 3.22 12.81 0.68
C ALA A 31 2.65 11.49 0.14
N ARG A 32 1.95 11.55 -0.99
CA ARG A 32 1.39 10.37 -1.68
C ARG A 32 2.44 9.30 -1.98
N TYR A 33 3.59 9.70 -2.51
CA TYR A 33 4.66 8.78 -2.91
C TYR A 33 5.72 8.53 -1.83
N THR A 34 5.54 9.04 -0.60
CA THR A 34 6.48 8.80 0.51
C THR A 34 5.81 8.08 1.67
N PHE A 35 4.54 8.38 1.96
CA PHE A 35 3.80 7.69 3.01
C PHE A 35 3.61 6.19 2.76
N PHE A 36 3.66 5.74 1.49
CA PHE A 36 3.58 4.31 1.20
C PHE A 36 4.69 3.52 1.89
N TYR A 37 5.89 4.06 2.09
CA TYR A 37 6.99 3.32 2.73
C TYR A 37 6.68 2.88 4.16
N VAL A 38 5.92 3.69 4.91
CA VAL A 38 5.60 3.44 6.31
C VAL A 38 4.22 2.80 6.45
N LEU A 39 3.23 3.32 5.71
CA LEU A 39 1.84 2.87 5.83
C LEU A 39 1.62 1.47 5.24
N TYR A 40 2.35 1.07 4.18
CA TYR A 40 2.19 -0.29 3.62
C TYR A 40 2.64 -1.39 4.58
N PRO A 41 3.87 -1.37 5.13
CA PRO A 41 4.30 -2.42 6.06
C PRO A 41 3.43 -2.48 7.31
N ILE A 42 2.97 -1.35 7.83
CA ILE A 42 2.09 -1.29 9.00
C ILE A 42 0.70 -1.85 8.68
N GLY A 43 0.10 -1.40 7.57
CA GLY A 43 -1.22 -1.88 7.13
C GLY A 43 -1.19 -3.37 6.86
N ALA A 44 -0.29 -3.78 5.98
CA ALA A 44 -0.20 -5.14 5.49
C ALA A 44 0.29 -6.13 6.56
N GLY A 45 1.29 -5.74 7.35
CA GLY A 45 1.76 -6.52 8.49
C GLY A 45 0.65 -6.72 9.52
N SER A 46 -0.20 -5.71 9.76
CA SER A 46 -1.32 -5.85 10.70
C SER A 46 -2.42 -6.80 10.20
N GLU A 47 -2.65 -6.89 8.88
CA GLU A 47 -3.59 -7.88 8.31
C GLU A 47 -3.06 -9.30 8.46
N LEU A 48 -1.78 -9.51 8.14
CA LEU A 48 -1.14 -10.82 8.29
C LEU A 48 -1.13 -11.26 9.76
N TRP A 49 -0.88 -10.33 10.67
CA TRP A 49 -0.93 -10.59 12.11
C TRP A 49 -2.33 -11.02 12.59
N LEU A 50 -3.38 -10.36 12.09
CA LEU A 50 -4.76 -10.74 12.40
C LEU A 50 -5.11 -12.12 11.82
N LEU A 51 -4.66 -12.42 10.60
CA LEU A 51 -4.82 -13.74 9.99
C LEU A 51 -4.16 -14.82 10.85
N MET A 52 -2.91 -14.61 11.27
CA MET A 52 -2.20 -15.53 12.15
C MET A 52 -2.95 -15.78 13.46
N ARG A 53 -3.45 -14.71 14.09
CA ARG A 53 -4.21 -14.81 15.35
C ARG A 53 -5.56 -15.52 15.17
N SER A 54 -6.13 -15.47 13.97
CA SER A 54 -7.42 -16.12 13.66
C SER A 54 -7.31 -17.62 13.36
N TRP A 55 -6.09 -18.16 13.17
CA TRP A 55 -5.90 -19.57 12.81
C TRP A 55 -6.40 -20.55 13.87
N ASP A 56 -6.15 -20.27 15.15
CA ASP A 56 -6.60 -21.14 16.24
C ASP A 56 -8.13 -21.21 16.29
N SER A 57 -8.80 -20.07 16.12
CA SER A 57 -10.26 -20.01 16.04
C SER A 57 -10.79 -20.70 14.78
N ALA A 58 -10.16 -20.50 13.64
CA ALA A 58 -10.59 -21.13 12.39
C ALA A 58 -10.47 -22.66 12.44
N ARG A 59 -9.43 -23.19 13.09
CA ARG A 59 -9.22 -24.63 13.26
C ARG A 59 -10.31 -25.28 14.12
N GLN A 60 -10.85 -24.55 15.10
CA GLN A 60 -11.96 -25.01 15.94
C GLN A 60 -13.30 -25.07 15.19
N TYR A 61 -13.52 -24.19 14.21
CA TYR A 61 -14.76 -24.15 13.43
C TYR A 61 -14.75 -25.10 12.23
N SER A 62 -13.67 -25.13 11.45
CA SER A 62 -13.54 -26.01 10.29
C SER A 62 -12.10 -26.11 9.81
N THR A 63 -11.64 -27.33 9.59
CA THR A 63 -10.33 -27.61 8.98
C THR A 63 -10.20 -26.97 7.59
N LEU A 64 -11.29 -26.86 6.83
CA LEU A 64 -11.28 -26.18 5.53
C LEU A 64 -10.98 -24.69 5.69
N LEU A 65 -11.62 -24.02 6.67
CA LEU A 65 -11.38 -22.60 6.94
C LEU A 65 -9.92 -22.33 7.31
N TYR A 66 -9.34 -23.18 8.14
CA TYR A 66 -7.92 -23.11 8.48
C TYR A 66 -7.02 -23.15 7.23
N TYR A 67 -7.21 -24.14 6.35
CA TYR A 67 -6.41 -24.23 5.12
C TYR A 67 -6.63 -23.05 4.16
N THR A 68 -7.86 -22.51 4.07
CA THR A 68 -8.10 -21.31 3.26
C THR A 68 -7.35 -20.10 3.79
N LEU A 69 -7.35 -19.85 5.10
CA LEU A 69 -6.65 -18.72 5.71
C LEU A 69 -5.13 -18.87 5.61
N VAL A 70 -4.61 -20.10 5.74
CA VAL A 70 -3.19 -20.39 5.52
C VAL A 70 -2.81 -20.14 4.06
N GLY A 71 -3.65 -20.56 3.10
CA GLY A 71 -3.46 -20.28 1.68
C GLY A 71 -3.45 -18.79 1.36
N MET A 72 -4.39 -18.02 1.93
CA MET A 72 -4.42 -16.56 1.79
C MET A 72 -3.17 -15.91 2.38
N ALA A 73 -2.73 -16.35 3.57
CA ALA A 73 -1.50 -15.86 4.19
C ALA A 73 -0.25 -16.21 3.37
N ALA A 74 -0.21 -17.37 2.70
CA ALA A 74 0.90 -17.76 1.82
C ALA A 74 0.96 -16.95 0.51
N LEU A 75 -0.19 -16.56 -0.04
CA LEU A 75 -0.28 -15.70 -1.22
C LEU A 75 0.05 -14.23 -0.89
N TYR A 76 -0.01 -13.85 0.39
CA TYR A 76 0.13 -12.47 0.83
C TYR A 76 1.55 -11.88 0.59
N PRO A 77 2.67 -12.53 0.96
CA PRO A 77 4.02 -12.05 0.68
C PRO A 77 4.33 -11.78 -0.80
N PRO A 78 4.04 -12.70 -1.76
CA PRO A 78 4.31 -12.42 -3.18
C PRO A 78 3.43 -11.28 -3.71
N GLY A 79 2.16 -11.21 -3.30
CA GLY A 79 1.27 -10.10 -3.65
C GLY A 79 1.81 -8.76 -3.13
N PHE A 80 2.22 -8.72 -1.86
CA PHE A 80 2.79 -7.54 -1.23
C PHE A 80 4.06 -7.07 -1.95
N TYR A 81 4.97 -7.98 -2.31
CA TYR A 81 6.20 -7.65 -3.03
C TYR A 81 5.93 -6.98 -4.38
N VAL A 82 5.01 -7.55 -5.17
CA VAL A 82 4.66 -7.00 -6.49
C VAL A 82 4.08 -5.59 -6.33
N MET A 83 3.14 -5.41 -5.41
CA MET A 83 2.47 -4.13 -5.18
C MET A 83 3.45 -3.06 -4.66
N TYR A 84 4.33 -3.43 -3.73
CA TYR A 84 5.35 -2.55 -3.17
C TYR A 84 6.38 -2.12 -4.23
N SER A 85 6.87 -3.06 -5.03
CA SER A 85 7.80 -2.76 -6.13
C SER A 85 7.18 -1.84 -7.17
N HIS A 86 5.88 -1.99 -7.44
CA HIS A 86 5.13 -1.10 -8.34
C HIS A 86 5.07 0.33 -7.79
N MET A 87 4.83 0.51 -6.49
CA MET A 87 4.84 1.84 -5.85
C MET A 87 6.21 2.52 -5.93
N ILE A 88 7.29 1.77 -5.77
CA ILE A 88 8.66 2.29 -5.95
C ILE A 88 8.89 2.76 -7.38
N LYS A 89 8.44 1.99 -8.38
CA LYS A 89 8.52 2.38 -9.80
C LYS A 89 7.73 3.66 -10.06
N GLN A 90 6.52 3.77 -9.52
CA GLN A 90 5.70 4.97 -9.66
C GLN A 90 6.37 6.19 -9.02
N ARG A 91 6.91 6.06 -7.79
CA ARG A 91 7.67 7.13 -7.15
C ARG A 91 8.80 7.64 -8.04
N ARG A 92 9.58 6.73 -8.65
CA ARG A 92 10.68 7.12 -9.55
C ARG A 92 10.17 7.84 -10.80
N LYS A 93 8.98 7.50 -11.31
CA LYS A 93 8.38 8.17 -12.47
C LYS A 93 7.92 9.60 -12.17
N TYR A 94 7.31 9.83 -11.00
CA TYR A 94 6.71 11.12 -10.65
C TYR A 94 7.65 12.05 -9.89
N LEU A 95 8.53 11.50 -9.04
CA LEU A 95 9.48 12.25 -8.19
C LEU A 95 10.95 12.04 -8.58
N GLY A 96 11.25 11.18 -9.56
CA GLY A 96 12.62 10.99 -10.03
C GLY A 96 13.17 12.23 -10.73
N PRO A 97 14.50 12.39 -10.77
CA PRO A 97 15.12 13.50 -11.48
C PRO A 97 14.67 13.48 -12.95
N LYS A 98 14.04 14.57 -13.40
CA LYS A 98 13.78 14.77 -14.83
C LYS A 98 15.15 14.79 -15.51
N ARG A 99 15.44 13.82 -16.38
CA ARG A 99 16.61 13.89 -17.26
C ARG A 99 16.52 15.22 -18.00
N SER A 100 17.37 16.17 -17.62
CA SER A 100 17.57 17.39 -18.39
C SER A 100 17.94 16.96 -19.80
N LYS A 101 17.06 17.22 -20.76
CA LYS A 101 17.45 17.16 -22.17
C LYS A 101 18.50 18.25 -22.31
N LYS A 102 19.78 17.87 -22.32
CA LYS A 102 20.84 18.71 -22.87
C LYS A 102 20.44 18.99 -24.31
N HIS A 103 19.89 20.16 -24.57
CA HIS A 103 19.86 20.72 -25.90
C HIS A 103 21.32 20.95 -26.29
N ALA A 104 21.79 20.13 -27.21
CA ALA A 104 23.02 20.35 -27.97
C ALA A 104 22.68 21.23 -29.18
#